data_AF-A0A1P8S0U7-F1
#
_entry.id   AF-A0A1P8S0U7-F1
#
_cell.length_a   1.000
_cell.length_b   1.000
_cell.length_c   1.000
_cell.angle_alpha   90.00
_cell.angle_beta   90.00
_cell.angle_gamma   90.00
#
_symmetry.space_group_name_H-M   'P 1'
#
loop_
_entity.id
_entity.type
_entity.pdbx_description
1 polymer ?
#
loop_
_entity_poly.entity_id
_entity_poly.type
_entity_poly.pdbx_seq_one_letter_code
_entity_poly.pdbx_strand_id
1 'polypeptide(L)'
;MNREYHLTFCKVCNNRKKDFHKGLICSLTNDIADFNEHCPTFDLDSSELEQIRVKVKNQIDDKYMANGVEKVLGLNDGIFTRPSKSRNPKYKSVEKTHNLTFKNNVAYDKAVLVLMLFAVVYIFFVNYNDIVNSTLDDGVLMGFGVFLIIIPIFIYRAFFMEHKIKMRITKTAIEYDGKKLNWHEIIDLGILKAKSSRVNEHKIIVGTINKGIQEIDLTSLNVSPERLADIIILNAKNVLQQRV
;
A
#
# COMPACT_ATOMS: atom_id res chain seq x y z
N MET A 1 -7.92 -23.15 4.14
CA MET A 1 -6.67 -22.44 3.76
C MET A 1 -6.33 -22.79 2.31
N ASN A 2 -5.65 -21.93 1.53
CA ASN A 2 -5.37 -22.22 0.11
C ASN A 2 -3.95 -22.79 -0.10
N ARG A 3 -3.73 -23.44 -1.24
CA ARG A 3 -2.43 -24.04 -1.63
C ARG A 3 -1.27 -23.03 -1.57
N GLU A 4 -1.54 -21.78 -1.94
CA GLU A 4 -0.56 -20.70 -1.92
C GLU A 4 -0.01 -20.46 -0.51
N TYR A 5 -0.89 -20.36 0.48
CA TYR A 5 -0.51 -20.25 1.89
C TYR A 5 0.38 -21.42 2.33
N HIS A 6 0.06 -22.66 1.98
CA HIS A 6 0.90 -23.79 2.36
C HIS A 6 2.30 -23.73 1.74
N LEU A 7 2.39 -23.29 0.49
CA LEU A 7 3.67 -23.18 -0.23
C LEU A 7 4.63 -22.19 0.45
N THR A 8 4.14 -21.20 1.19
CA THR A 8 5.00 -20.24 1.91
C THR A 8 5.83 -20.91 2.99
N PHE A 9 5.29 -21.97 3.60
CA PHE A 9 5.96 -22.78 4.61
C PHE A 9 6.78 -23.85 3.90
N CYS A 10 6.16 -24.61 3.00
CA CYS A 10 6.82 -25.74 2.35
C CYS A 10 8.07 -25.32 1.55
N LYS A 11 8.09 -24.14 0.92
CA LYS A 11 9.26 -23.68 0.15
C LYS A 11 10.52 -23.52 0.98
N VAL A 12 10.38 -23.20 2.27
CA VAL A 12 11.49 -22.95 3.19
C VAL A 12 11.53 -24.02 4.29
N CYS A 13 10.96 -25.20 4.05
CA CYS A 13 10.95 -26.30 5.00
C CYS A 13 11.99 -27.36 4.62
N ASN A 14 12.72 -27.93 5.57
CA ASN A 14 13.63 -29.05 5.34
C ASN A 14 12.89 -30.30 4.84
N ASN A 15 11.64 -30.47 5.26
CA ASN A 15 10.77 -31.58 4.86
C ASN A 15 10.14 -31.41 3.47
N ARG A 16 10.72 -30.58 2.59
CA ARG A 16 10.19 -30.34 1.24
C ARG A 16 10.68 -31.40 0.26
N LYS A 17 9.77 -31.91 -0.57
CA LYS A 17 10.09 -32.85 -1.65
C LYS A 17 9.38 -32.41 -2.93
N LYS A 18 10.07 -32.50 -4.06
CA LYS A 18 9.49 -32.23 -5.38
C LYS A 18 8.85 -33.50 -5.92
N ASP A 19 7.63 -33.37 -6.41
CA ASP A 19 6.86 -34.38 -7.12
C ASP A 19 6.43 -33.81 -8.47
N PHE A 20 6.56 -34.59 -9.54
CA PHE A 20 6.28 -34.12 -10.89
C PHE A 20 4.78 -33.89 -11.16
N HIS A 21 3.89 -34.57 -10.44
CA HIS A 21 2.45 -34.47 -10.62
C HIS A 21 1.83 -33.46 -9.65
N LYS A 22 2.30 -33.44 -8.40
CA LYS A 22 1.73 -32.64 -7.30
C LYS A 22 2.51 -31.35 -7.01
N GLY A 23 3.70 -31.18 -7.59
CA GLY A 23 4.60 -30.08 -7.31
C GLY A 23 5.33 -30.24 -5.98
N LEU A 24 5.30 -29.23 -5.11
CA LEU A 24 5.98 -29.29 -3.82
C LEU A 24 5.12 -30.01 -2.76
N ILE A 25 5.60 -31.13 -2.25
CA ILE A 25 4.94 -31.97 -1.23
C ILE A 25 5.79 -32.07 0.03
N CYS A 26 5.22 -32.59 1.11
CA CYS A 26 5.93 -32.91 2.35
C CYS A 26 6.58 -34.30 2.24
N SER A 27 7.87 -34.43 2.58
CA SER A 27 8.59 -35.71 2.60
C SER A 27 8.08 -36.67 3.67
N LEU A 28 7.51 -36.15 4.76
CA LEU A 28 6.99 -36.95 5.88
C LEU A 28 5.66 -37.63 5.54
N THR A 29 4.77 -36.93 4.84
CA THR A 29 3.43 -37.45 4.48
C THR A 29 3.36 -37.97 3.04
N ASN A 30 4.36 -37.64 2.21
CA ASN A 30 4.34 -37.84 0.75
C ASN A 30 3.11 -37.22 0.06
N ASP A 31 2.54 -36.17 0.63
CA ASP A 31 1.39 -35.46 0.04
C ASP A 31 1.49 -33.93 0.15
N ILE A 32 0.55 -33.28 -0.53
CA ILE A 32 0.32 -31.84 -0.42
C ILE A 32 -0.05 -31.50 1.03
N ALA A 33 0.51 -30.41 1.54
CA ALA A 33 0.17 -29.90 2.85
C ALA A 33 -1.34 -29.62 3.00
N ASP A 34 -1.90 -30.02 4.14
CA ASP A 34 -3.32 -29.96 4.47
C ASP A 34 -3.60 -29.23 5.80
N PHE A 35 -2.58 -28.65 6.43
CA PHE A 35 -2.70 -27.97 7.71
C PHE A 35 -3.52 -26.67 7.62
N ASN A 36 -4.17 -26.27 8.71
CA ASN A 36 -4.99 -25.05 8.72
C ASN A 36 -4.16 -23.79 8.97
N GLU A 37 -3.57 -23.64 10.16
CA GLU A 37 -2.85 -22.41 10.56
C GLU A 37 -1.33 -22.57 10.61
N HIS A 38 -0.85 -23.71 11.09
CA HIS A 38 0.57 -24.01 11.15
C HIS A 38 0.80 -25.49 10.87
N CYS A 39 1.97 -25.83 10.33
CA CYS A 39 2.40 -27.21 10.19
C CYS A 39 3.10 -27.64 11.49
N PRO A 40 2.59 -28.67 12.21
CA PRO A 40 3.19 -29.12 13.47
C PRO A 40 4.61 -29.66 13.31
N THR A 41 4.94 -30.16 12.11
CA THR A 41 6.26 -30.72 11.77
C THR A 41 7.05 -29.77 10.87
N PHE A 42 6.76 -28.46 10.94
CA PHE A 42 7.52 -27.46 10.21
C PHE A 42 8.94 -27.40 10.76
N ASP A 43 9.92 -27.57 9.87
CA ASP A 43 11.33 -27.43 10.20
C ASP A 43 11.97 -26.47 9.20
N LEU A 44 12.40 -25.31 9.70
CA LEU A 44 12.85 -24.21 8.85
C LEU A 44 14.21 -24.52 8.23
N ASP A 45 14.27 -24.52 6.89
CA ASP A 45 15.51 -24.45 6.13
C ASP A 45 15.97 -22.99 6.06
N SER A 46 16.84 -22.61 7.01
CA SER A 46 17.39 -21.25 7.09
C SER A 46 18.26 -20.89 5.88
N SER A 47 18.92 -21.87 5.26
CA SER A 47 19.76 -21.69 4.07
C SER A 47 18.90 -21.35 2.86
N GLU A 48 17.83 -22.11 2.62
CA GLU A 48 16.88 -21.84 1.52
C GLU A 48 16.18 -20.50 1.71
N LEU A 49 15.74 -20.17 2.93
CA LEU A 49 15.13 -18.87 3.21
C LEU A 49 16.09 -17.72 2.88
N GLU A 50 17.37 -17.86 3.22
CA GLU A 50 18.38 -16.84 2.93
C GLU A 50 18.69 -16.74 1.43
N GLN A 51 18.74 -17.87 0.70
CA GLN A 51 18.87 -17.85 -0.76
C GLN A 51 17.72 -17.11 -1.43
N ILE A 52 16.48 -17.35 -0.98
CA ILE A 52 15.29 -16.64 -1.47
C ILE A 52 15.39 -15.15 -1.15
N ARG A 53 15.81 -14.78 0.07
CA ARG A 53 16.03 -13.37 0.46
C ARG A 53 17.05 -12.68 -0.44
N VAL A 54 18.22 -13.29 -0.63
CA VAL A 54 19.28 -12.74 -1.49
C VAL A 54 18.78 -12.59 -2.91
N LYS A 55 18.09 -13.60 -3.46
CA LYS A 55 17.53 -13.55 -4.80
C LYS A 55 16.53 -12.41 -4.96
N VAL A 56 15.57 -12.28 -4.05
CA VAL A 56 14.55 -11.23 -4.09
C VAL A 56 15.19 -9.85 -3.90
N LYS A 57 16.14 -9.73 -2.98
CA LYS A 57 16.89 -8.49 -2.76
C LYS A 57 17.62 -8.04 -4.03
N ASN A 58 18.34 -8.95 -4.69
CA ASN A 58 19.06 -8.66 -5.93
C ASN A 58 18.07 -8.24 -7.03
N GLN A 59 16.93 -8.92 -7.17
CA GLN A 59 15.91 -8.51 -8.14
C GLN A 59 15.33 -7.12 -7.85
N ILE A 60 15.19 -6.74 -6.58
CA ILE A 60 14.75 -5.39 -6.18
C ILE A 60 15.85 -4.37 -6.49
N ASP A 61 17.11 -4.72 -6.20
CA ASP A 61 18.26 -3.86 -6.48
C ASP A 61 18.39 -3.62 -7.98
N ASP A 62 18.40 -4.68 -8.79
CA ASP A 62 18.50 -4.60 -10.24
C ASP A 62 17.35 -3.79 -10.87
N LYS A 63 16.15 -3.84 -10.29
CA LYS A 63 14.96 -3.17 -10.82
C LYS A 63 14.81 -1.71 -10.37
N TYR A 64 15.19 -1.38 -9.13
CA TYR A 64 14.86 -0.08 -8.52
C TYR A 64 16.06 0.67 -7.96
N MET A 65 17.18 0.01 -7.74
CA MET A 65 18.42 0.69 -7.40
C MET A 65 19.16 0.97 -8.70
N ALA A 66 19.06 2.23 -9.12
CA ALA A 66 19.81 2.79 -10.23
C ALA A 66 21.25 2.28 -10.29
N ASN A 67 21.62 1.68 -11.41
CA ASN A 67 23.02 1.46 -11.71
C ASN A 67 23.68 2.83 -11.97
N GLY A 68 24.99 2.96 -11.71
CA GLY A 68 25.69 4.26 -11.76
C GLY A 68 25.46 5.05 -13.06
N VAL A 69 25.26 4.35 -14.18
CA VAL A 69 24.96 4.92 -15.49
C VAL A 69 23.55 5.53 -15.58
N GLU A 70 22.50 4.84 -15.12
CA GLU A 70 21.12 5.34 -15.16
C GLU A 70 20.92 6.54 -14.24
N LYS A 71 21.65 6.55 -13.12
CA LYS A 71 21.68 7.70 -12.19
C LYS A 71 22.29 8.93 -12.85
N VAL A 72 23.36 8.76 -13.64
CA VAL A 72 24.01 9.83 -14.40
C VAL A 72 23.14 10.32 -15.55
N LEU A 73 22.43 9.42 -16.24
CA LEU A 73 21.53 9.75 -17.35
C LEU A 73 20.16 10.27 -16.90
N GLY A 74 19.86 10.26 -15.60
CA GLY A 74 18.62 10.77 -15.05
C GLY A 74 17.38 9.92 -15.39
N LEU A 75 17.56 8.67 -15.81
CA LEU A 75 16.49 7.77 -16.30
C LEU A 75 15.74 6.99 -15.21
N ASN A 76 16.10 7.14 -13.94
CA ASN A 76 15.43 6.38 -12.87
C ASN A 76 14.07 6.94 -12.50
N ASP A 77 13.10 6.04 -12.39
CA ASP A 77 11.69 6.32 -12.09
C ASP A 77 11.43 6.81 -10.64
N GLY A 78 12.42 6.82 -9.76
CA GLY A 78 12.23 7.29 -8.38
C GLY A 78 13.44 7.13 -7.46
N ILE A 79 13.22 7.49 -6.20
CA ILE A 79 14.16 7.27 -5.09
C ILE A 79 13.67 6.06 -4.31
N PHE A 80 14.41 4.96 -4.43
CA PHE A 80 14.19 3.75 -3.65
C PHE A 80 14.93 3.82 -2.31
N THR A 81 14.24 3.50 -1.21
CA THR A 81 14.82 3.42 0.12
C THR A 81 14.36 2.16 0.84
N ARG A 82 15.29 1.43 1.49
CA ARG A 82 14.93 0.30 2.37
C ARG A 82 14.79 0.79 3.82
N PRO A 83 13.59 0.76 4.40
CA PRO A 83 13.41 1.08 5.81
C PRO A 83 14.00 -0.05 6.67
N SER A 84 14.97 0.27 7.53
CA SER A 84 15.65 -0.74 8.36
C SER A 84 15.02 -0.95 9.74
N LYS A 85 14.25 0.01 10.25
CA LYS A 85 13.60 -0.05 11.57
C LYS A 85 12.31 0.77 11.57
N SER A 86 11.31 0.31 12.32
CA SER A 86 10.13 1.10 12.65
C SER A 86 10.55 2.31 13.48
N ARG A 87 10.25 3.53 13.00
CA ARG A 87 10.62 4.78 13.68
C ARG A 87 9.44 5.43 14.40
N ASN A 88 8.22 4.94 14.18
CA ASN A 88 7.02 5.59 14.66
C ASN A 88 6.58 5.12 16.07
N PRO A 89 6.61 6.01 17.09
CA PRO A 89 6.20 5.68 18.45
C PRO A 89 4.69 5.41 18.58
N LYS A 90 3.89 5.67 17.55
CA LYS A 90 2.44 5.40 17.53
C LYS A 90 2.12 3.90 17.46
N TYR A 91 3.02 3.10 16.92
CA TYR A 91 2.83 1.66 16.72
C TYR A 91 3.83 0.85 17.55
N LYS A 92 3.76 1.00 18.89
CA LYS A 92 4.65 0.28 19.81
C LYS A 92 4.38 -1.23 19.88
N SER A 93 3.19 -1.68 19.47
CA SER A 93 2.78 -3.08 19.57
C SER A 93 1.97 -3.51 18.35
N VAL A 94 2.04 -4.80 18.03
CA VAL A 94 1.42 -5.43 16.85
C VAL A 94 -0.10 -5.30 16.92
N GLU A 95 -0.68 -5.42 18.10
CA GLU A 95 -2.13 -5.36 18.34
C GLU A 95 -2.70 -3.98 17.96
N LYS A 96 -1.93 -2.91 18.18
CA LYS A 96 -2.33 -1.54 17.80
C LYS A 96 -2.34 -1.30 16.29
N THR A 97 -1.82 -2.24 15.51
CA THR A 97 -1.83 -2.16 14.05
C THR A 97 -2.97 -2.95 13.42
N HIS A 98 -3.65 -3.82 14.18
CA HIS A 98 -4.75 -4.63 13.68
C HIS A 98 -6.02 -3.81 13.51
N ASN A 99 -6.85 -4.20 12.55
CA ASN A 99 -8.09 -3.52 12.17
C ASN A 99 -7.92 -2.08 11.67
N LEU A 100 -6.69 -1.67 11.33
CA LEU A 100 -6.47 -0.42 10.62
C LEU A 100 -7.05 -0.52 9.21
N THR A 101 -7.81 0.49 8.83
CA THR A 101 -8.38 0.62 7.49
C THR A 101 -7.87 1.90 6.85
N PHE A 102 -7.43 1.77 5.61
CA PHE A 102 -6.98 2.89 4.80
C PHE A 102 -7.96 3.11 3.64
N LYS A 103 -8.32 4.37 3.47
CA LYS A 103 -9.32 4.84 2.51
C LYS A 103 -8.65 5.82 1.56
N ASN A 104 -9.36 6.21 0.51
CA ASN A 104 -8.88 7.24 -0.39
C ASN A 104 -8.62 8.56 0.36
N ASN A 105 -7.58 9.28 -0.06
CA ASN A 105 -7.30 10.61 0.43
C ASN A 105 -8.29 11.62 -0.16
N VAL A 106 -9.07 12.28 0.70
CA VAL A 106 -10.07 13.31 0.33
C VAL A 106 -9.53 14.73 0.40
N ALA A 107 -8.26 14.91 0.75
CA ALA A 107 -7.67 16.23 0.91
C ALA A 107 -7.79 17.09 -0.35
N TYR A 108 -7.66 16.47 -1.54
CA TYR A 108 -7.84 17.15 -2.81
C TYR A 108 -9.28 17.64 -3.01
N ASP A 109 -10.28 16.75 -2.83
CA ASP A 109 -11.69 17.12 -2.95
C ASP A 109 -12.06 18.24 -1.97
N LYS A 110 -11.52 18.21 -0.75
CA LYS A 110 -11.68 19.28 0.25
C LYS A 110 -11.01 20.59 -0.16
N ALA A 111 -9.79 20.54 -0.72
CA ALA A 111 -9.08 21.74 -1.15
C ALA A 111 -9.80 22.42 -2.33
N VAL A 112 -10.27 21.63 -3.29
CA VAL A 112 -11.08 22.11 -4.42
C VAL A 112 -12.38 22.75 -3.91
N LEU A 113 -13.06 22.12 -2.96
CA LEU A 113 -14.27 22.69 -2.34
C LEU A 113 -13.98 24.05 -1.68
N VAL A 114 -12.90 24.15 -0.89
CA VAL A 114 -12.49 25.41 -0.23
C VAL A 114 -12.19 26.49 -1.26
N LEU A 115 -11.48 26.16 -2.34
CA LEU A 115 -11.17 27.10 -3.41
C LEU A 115 -12.44 27.59 -4.13
N MET A 116 -13.39 26.69 -4.40
CA MET A 116 -14.69 27.06 -4.97
C MET A 116 -15.48 27.99 -4.06
N LEU A 117 -15.47 27.76 -2.74
CA LEU A 117 -16.13 28.66 -1.79
C LEU A 117 -15.49 30.04 -1.78
N PHE A 118 -14.15 30.13 -1.81
CA PHE A 118 -13.46 31.41 -1.95
C PHE A 118 -13.78 32.13 -3.26
N ALA A 119 -13.87 31.39 -4.38
CA ALA A 119 -14.27 31.97 -5.66
C ALA A 119 -15.68 32.55 -5.61
N VAL A 120 -16.64 31.84 -5.00
CA VAL A 120 -18.01 32.34 -4.83
C VAL A 120 -18.07 33.58 -3.94
N VAL A 121 -17.36 33.59 -2.82
CA VAL A 121 -17.28 34.76 -1.92
C VAL A 121 -16.65 35.95 -2.65
N TYR A 122 -15.60 35.73 -3.43
CA TYR A 122 -14.94 36.78 -4.21
C TYR A 122 -15.89 37.37 -5.27
N ILE A 123 -16.58 36.53 -6.05
CA ILE A 123 -17.55 36.99 -7.05
C ILE A 123 -18.67 37.79 -6.37
N PHE A 124 -19.19 37.31 -5.24
CA PHE A 124 -20.20 38.03 -4.46
C PHE A 124 -19.71 39.40 -3.99
N PHE A 125 -18.47 39.49 -3.49
CA PHE A 125 -17.90 40.75 -3.00
C PHE A 125 -17.69 41.76 -4.14
N VAL A 126 -17.14 41.35 -5.28
CA VAL A 126 -16.90 42.22 -6.43
C VAL A 126 -18.21 42.77 -7.01
N ASN A 127 -19.26 41.95 -7.05
CA ASN A 127 -20.55 42.32 -7.63
C ASN A 127 -21.57 42.77 -6.57
N TYR A 128 -21.15 43.10 -5.34
CA TYR A 128 -22.06 43.33 -4.23
C TYR A 128 -23.12 44.40 -4.53
N ASN A 129 -22.71 45.54 -5.08
CA ASN A 129 -23.64 46.63 -5.40
C ASN A 129 -24.63 46.23 -6.50
N ASP A 130 -24.17 45.54 -7.53
CA ASP A 130 -25.03 45.08 -8.64
C ASP A 130 -25.99 43.97 -8.19
N ILE A 131 -25.55 43.11 -7.25
CA ILE A 131 -26.40 42.12 -6.61
C ILE A 131 -27.50 42.80 -5.80
N VAL A 132 -27.16 43.77 -4.95
CA VAL A 132 -28.12 44.49 -4.10
C VAL A 132 -29.11 45.29 -4.95
N ASN A 133 -28.64 45.88 -6.05
CA ASN A 133 -29.47 46.67 -6.96
C ASN A 133 -30.18 45.83 -8.03
N SER A 134 -29.97 44.51 -8.06
CA SER A 134 -30.53 43.59 -9.07
C SER A 134 -30.18 43.94 -10.52
N THR A 135 -28.99 44.50 -10.75
CA THR A 135 -28.46 44.91 -12.07
C THR A 135 -27.33 44.00 -12.55
N LEU A 136 -27.26 42.77 -12.05
CA LEU A 136 -26.26 41.77 -12.42
C LEU A 136 -26.27 41.46 -13.92
N ASP A 137 -25.07 41.32 -14.47
CA ASP A 137 -24.86 40.77 -15.81
C ASP A 137 -25.29 39.29 -15.88
N ASP A 138 -25.94 38.91 -16.98
CA ASP A 138 -26.45 37.55 -17.22
C ASP A 138 -25.35 36.48 -17.12
N GLY A 139 -24.11 36.82 -17.53
CA GLY A 139 -22.97 35.92 -17.43
C GLY A 139 -22.57 35.62 -15.98
N VAL A 140 -22.66 36.61 -15.09
CA VAL A 140 -22.38 36.43 -13.66
C VAL A 140 -23.44 35.53 -13.03
N LEU A 141 -24.71 35.75 -13.37
CA LEU A 141 -25.83 34.92 -12.91
C LEU A 141 -25.69 33.46 -13.37
N MET A 142 -25.31 33.24 -14.62
CA MET A 142 -25.04 31.91 -15.16
C MET A 142 -23.91 31.20 -14.40
N GLY A 143 -22.84 31.94 -14.06
CA GLY A 143 -21.74 31.44 -13.24
C GLY A 143 -22.19 30.97 -11.86
N PHE A 144 -23.02 31.75 -11.16
CA PHE A 144 -23.61 31.34 -9.88
C PHE A 144 -24.44 30.06 -10.01
N GLY A 145 -25.24 29.93 -11.08
CA GLY A 145 -26.01 28.72 -11.36
C GLY A 145 -25.13 27.47 -11.48
N VAL A 146 -23.98 27.57 -12.16
CA VAL A 146 -23.00 26.48 -12.28
C VAL A 146 -22.41 26.12 -10.92
N PHE A 147 -22.02 27.09 -10.09
CA PHE A 147 -21.49 26.84 -8.76
C PHE A 147 -22.52 26.17 -7.83
N LEU A 148 -23.79 26.56 -7.92
CA LEU A 148 -24.87 25.93 -7.15
C LEU A 148 -25.07 24.44 -7.50
N ILE A 149 -24.69 24.00 -8.69
CA ILE A 149 -24.73 22.59 -9.08
C ILE A 149 -23.44 21.87 -8.69
N ILE A 150 -22.28 22.47 -8.95
CA ILE A 150 -20.97 21.82 -8.75
C ILE A 150 -20.63 21.69 -7.26
N ILE A 151 -20.89 22.72 -6.44
CA ILE A 151 -20.51 22.72 -5.02
C ILE A 151 -21.18 21.57 -4.26
N PRO A 152 -22.50 21.31 -4.37
CA PRO A 152 -23.14 20.16 -3.75
C PRO A 152 -22.54 18.82 -4.17
N ILE A 153 -22.12 18.66 -5.44
CA ILE A 153 -21.45 17.44 -5.91
C ILE A 153 -20.12 17.24 -5.17
N PHE A 154 -19.31 18.29 -5.04
CA PHE A 154 -18.04 18.20 -4.30
C PHE A 154 -18.25 18.03 -2.80
N ILE A 155 -19.27 18.66 -2.20
CA ILE A 155 -19.66 18.42 -0.79
C ILE A 155 -20.03 16.95 -0.60
N TYR A 156 -20.89 16.41 -1.47
CA TYR A 156 -21.29 15.02 -1.43
C TYR A 156 -20.09 14.08 -1.55
N ARG A 157 -19.19 14.34 -2.52
CA ARG A 157 -17.98 13.53 -2.71
C ARG A 157 -16.99 13.62 -1.55
N ALA A 158 -16.79 14.79 -0.96
CA ALA A 158 -15.81 15.01 0.09
C ALA A 158 -16.26 14.53 1.48
N PHE A 159 -17.57 14.52 1.74
CA PHE A 159 -18.12 14.25 3.07
C PHE A 159 -19.07 13.05 3.15
N PHE A 160 -19.82 12.75 2.10
CA PHE A 160 -20.92 11.77 2.15
C PHE A 160 -20.63 10.49 1.35
N MET A 161 -19.74 10.51 0.36
CA MET A 161 -19.29 9.28 -0.29
C MET A 161 -18.52 8.42 0.72
N GLU A 162 -19.06 7.25 1.04
CA GLU A 162 -18.31 6.23 1.76
C GLU A 162 -17.10 5.80 0.92
N HIS A 163 -15.92 6.34 1.26
CA HIS A 163 -14.71 5.93 0.58
C HIS A 163 -14.46 4.45 0.87
N LYS A 164 -14.54 3.65 -0.21
CA LYS A 164 -14.26 2.22 -0.17
C LYS A 164 -12.92 2.00 0.52
N ILE A 165 -12.91 1.08 1.49
CA ILE A 165 -11.69 0.64 2.14
C ILE A 165 -10.84 -0.02 1.05
N LYS A 166 -9.73 0.61 0.70
CA LYS A 166 -8.79 0.07 -0.30
C LYS A 166 -7.79 -0.88 0.31
N MET A 167 -7.49 -0.68 1.59
CA MET A 167 -6.55 -1.53 2.32
C MET A 167 -7.00 -1.75 3.75
N ARG A 168 -6.86 -2.99 4.22
CA ARG A 168 -7.14 -3.41 5.60
C ARG A 168 -5.96 -4.18 6.15
N ILE A 169 -5.57 -3.83 7.37
CA ILE A 169 -4.52 -4.52 8.13
C ILE A 169 -5.21 -5.48 9.10
N THR A 170 -4.98 -6.77 8.92
CA THR A 170 -5.53 -7.82 9.78
C THR A 170 -4.42 -8.46 10.61
N LYS A 171 -4.80 -9.32 11.55
CA LYS A 171 -3.84 -10.08 12.37
C LYS A 171 -2.90 -10.95 11.54
N THR A 172 -3.36 -11.44 10.39
CA THR A 172 -2.62 -12.44 9.59
C THR A 172 -2.07 -11.90 8.26
N ALA A 173 -2.64 -10.80 7.74
CA ALA A 173 -2.35 -10.31 6.40
C ALA A 173 -2.68 -8.83 6.19
N ILE A 174 -2.16 -8.30 5.10
CA ILE A 174 -2.62 -7.07 4.45
C ILE A 174 -3.59 -7.46 3.34
N GLU A 175 -4.79 -6.90 3.36
CA GLU A 175 -5.76 -7.02 2.28
C GLU A 175 -5.80 -5.70 1.51
N TYR A 176 -5.58 -5.73 0.20
CA TYR A 176 -5.57 -4.53 -0.64
C TYR A 176 -6.03 -4.85 -2.06
N ASP A 177 -6.87 -4.01 -2.67
CA ASP A 177 -7.37 -4.17 -4.04
C ASP A 177 -7.83 -5.61 -4.40
N GLY A 178 -8.52 -6.28 -3.47
CA GLY A 178 -8.97 -7.67 -3.63
C GLY A 178 -7.88 -8.73 -3.51
N LYS A 179 -6.63 -8.35 -3.29
CA LYS A 179 -5.49 -9.22 -3.02
C LYS A 179 -5.25 -9.35 -1.52
N LYS A 180 -4.64 -10.47 -1.12
CA LYS A 180 -4.22 -10.76 0.25
C LYS A 180 -2.73 -11.08 0.27
N LEU A 181 -1.99 -10.43 1.16
CA LEU A 181 -0.57 -10.63 1.37
C LEU A 181 -0.32 -10.97 2.84
N ASN A 182 0.08 -12.20 3.12
CA ASN A 182 0.25 -12.64 4.51
C ASN A 182 1.58 -12.16 5.09
N TRP A 183 1.59 -11.85 6.39
CA TRP A 183 2.80 -11.34 7.07
C TRP A 183 4.00 -12.28 6.97
N HIS A 184 3.73 -13.58 7.00
CA HIS A 184 4.73 -14.63 7.02
C HIS A 184 5.38 -14.88 5.65
N GLU A 185 4.82 -14.29 4.58
CA GLU A 185 5.38 -14.34 3.24
C GLU A 185 6.41 -13.25 2.99
N ILE A 186 6.37 -12.17 3.78
CA ILE A 186 7.17 -10.96 3.56
C ILE A 186 8.60 -11.19 4.06
N ILE A 187 9.57 -10.94 3.18
CA ILE A 187 11.00 -11.17 3.45
C ILE A 187 11.88 -9.95 3.18
N ASP A 188 11.45 -9.03 2.30
CA ASP A 188 12.11 -7.74 2.07
C ASP A 188 11.05 -6.64 1.89
N LEU A 189 11.45 -5.40 2.15
CA LEU A 189 10.57 -4.23 2.07
C LEU A 189 11.36 -3.02 1.59
N GLY A 190 10.75 -2.27 0.66
CA GLY A 190 11.27 -1.01 0.17
C GLY A 190 10.18 0.02 -0.07
N ILE A 191 10.58 1.28 -0.06
CA ILE A 191 9.73 2.43 -0.37
C ILE A 191 10.27 3.05 -1.65
N LEU A 192 9.42 3.18 -2.66
CA LEU A 192 9.72 3.89 -3.89
C LEU A 192 8.93 5.20 -3.89
N LYS A 193 9.65 6.32 -3.95
CA LYS A 193 9.06 7.66 -4.08
C LYS A 193 9.38 8.23 -5.45
N ALA A 194 8.42 8.89 -6.08
CA ALA A 194 8.69 9.66 -7.28
C ALA A 194 9.77 10.74 -7.03
N LYS A 195 10.61 10.97 -8.04
CA LYS A 195 11.72 11.93 -7.99
C LYS A 195 11.25 13.39 -8.04
N SER A 196 10.09 13.64 -8.65
CA SER A 196 9.54 14.97 -8.84
C SER A 196 8.60 15.34 -7.70
N SER A 197 8.79 16.53 -7.11
CA SER A 197 7.85 17.11 -6.14
C SER A 197 6.44 17.37 -6.72
N ARG A 198 6.28 17.31 -8.05
CA ARG A 198 5.00 17.47 -8.74
C ARG A 198 4.20 16.17 -8.85
N VAL A 199 4.84 15.02 -8.67
CA VAL A 199 4.20 13.70 -8.81
C VAL A 199 4.22 13.04 -7.44
N ASN A 200 3.04 12.91 -6.83
CA ASN A 200 2.90 12.28 -5.50
C ASN A 200 2.74 10.76 -5.60
N GLU A 201 3.45 10.13 -6.54
CA GLU A 201 3.42 8.68 -6.68
C GLU A 201 4.30 8.04 -5.61
N HIS A 202 3.64 7.21 -4.80
CA HIS A 202 4.28 6.51 -3.71
C HIS A 202 3.92 5.04 -3.79
N LYS A 203 4.94 4.17 -3.83
CA LYS A 203 4.74 2.72 -3.84
C LYS A 203 5.53 2.09 -2.71
N ILE A 204 4.98 1.02 -2.15
CA ILE A 204 5.72 0.08 -1.34
C ILE A 204 6.05 -1.14 -2.18
N ILE A 205 7.31 -1.53 -2.15
CA ILE A 205 7.83 -2.72 -2.80
C ILE A 205 7.97 -3.78 -1.71
N VAL A 206 7.30 -4.92 -1.88
CA VAL A 206 7.37 -6.03 -0.94
C VAL A 206 7.97 -7.25 -1.62
N GLY A 207 9.05 -7.76 -1.05
CA GLY A 207 9.63 -9.05 -1.42
C GLY A 207 8.93 -10.19 -0.70
N THR A 208 8.49 -11.21 -1.45
CA THR A 208 7.73 -12.35 -0.90
C THR A 208 8.34 -13.70 -1.26
N ILE A 209 8.15 -14.70 -0.39
CA ILE A 209 8.63 -16.08 -0.60
C ILE A 209 7.99 -16.69 -1.85
N ASN A 210 6.70 -16.44 -2.08
CA ASN A 210 5.94 -17.12 -3.11
C ASN A 210 5.89 -16.39 -4.46
N LYS A 211 5.56 -15.10 -4.43
CA LYS A 211 5.25 -14.29 -5.62
C LYS A 211 6.42 -13.42 -6.07
N GLY A 212 7.57 -13.48 -5.39
CA GLY A 212 8.68 -12.58 -5.63
C GLY A 212 8.32 -11.15 -5.24
N ILE A 213 8.56 -10.20 -6.13
CA ILE A 213 8.35 -8.76 -5.89
C ILE A 213 6.90 -8.39 -6.15
N GLN A 214 6.27 -7.71 -5.19
CA GLN A 214 4.95 -7.10 -5.33
C GLN A 214 5.00 -5.60 -5.09
N GLU A 215 4.29 -4.84 -5.93
CA GLU A 215 4.13 -3.39 -5.80
C GLU A 215 2.76 -3.09 -5.18
N ILE A 216 2.74 -2.25 -4.16
CA ILE A 216 1.53 -1.74 -3.52
C ILE A 216 1.51 -0.22 -3.74
N ASP A 217 0.58 0.25 -4.57
CA ASP A 217 0.39 1.68 -4.84
C ASP A 217 -0.33 2.36 -3.67
N LEU A 218 0.29 3.41 -3.13
CA LEU A 218 -0.20 4.21 -2.00
C LEU A 218 -0.66 5.59 -2.42
N THR A 219 -0.51 5.97 -3.69
CA THR A 219 -0.76 7.33 -4.22
C THR A 219 -2.14 7.86 -3.86
N SER A 220 -3.14 6.99 -3.89
CA SER A 220 -4.52 7.35 -3.57
C SER A 220 -4.89 7.17 -2.10
N LEU A 221 -4.03 6.58 -1.26
CA LEU A 221 -4.37 6.21 0.11
C LEU A 221 -4.07 7.33 1.12
N ASN A 222 -4.84 7.36 2.20
CA ASN A 222 -4.67 8.28 3.33
C ASN A 222 -3.56 7.85 4.32
N VAL A 223 -2.50 7.19 3.84
CA VAL A 223 -1.39 6.71 4.65
C VAL A 223 -0.06 7.02 3.97
N SER A 224 0.93 7.52 4.74
CA SER A 224 2.26 7.73 4.20
C SER A 224 3.01 6.40 4.03
N PRO A 225 3.94 6.31 3.07
CA PRO A 225 4.70 5.07 2.83
C PRO A 225 5.54 4.64 4.02
N GLU A 226 6.12 5.58 4.76
CA GLU A 226 6.89 5.30 5.98
C GLU A 226 5.99 4.69 7.04
N ARG A 227 4.80 5.26 7.20
CA ARG A 227 3.83 4.80 8.20
C ARG A 227 3.35 3.39 7.90
N LEU A 228 3.10 3.07 6.62
CA LEU A 228 2.72 1.72 6.23
C LEU A 228 3.91 0.76 6.31
N ALA A 229 5.11 1.18 5.93
CA ALA A 229 6.32 0.37 6.07
C ALA A 229 6.58 -0.02 7.53
N ASP A 230 6.41 0.91 8.48
CA ASP A 230 6.55 0.63 9.91
C ASP A 230 5.56 -0.45 10.40
N ILE A 231 4.31 -0.41 9.91
CA ILE A 231 3.30 -1.44 10.21
C ILE A 231 3.74 -2.80 9.67
N ILE A 232 4.24 -2.82 8.42
CA ILE A 232 4.67 -4.06 7.76
C ILE A 232 5.87 -4.68 8.49
N ILE A 233 6.90 -3.89 8.78
CA ILE A 233 8.10 -4.34 9.50
C ILE A 233 7.72 -4.92 10.86
N LEU A 234 6.83 -4.25 11.59
CA LEU A 234 6.42 -4.69 12.92
C LEU A 234 5.70 -6.05 12.87
N ASN A 235 4.72 -6.21 11.97
CA ASN A 235 3.95 -7.45 11.87
C ASN A 235 4.79 -8.61 11.29
N ALA A 236 5.57 -8.36 10.23
CA ALA A 236 6.41 -9.38 9.62
C ALA A 236 7.47 -9.91 10.60
N LYS A 237 8.12 -9.03 11.36
CA LYS A 237 9.09 -9.42 12.38
C LYS A 237 8.46 -10.26 13.49
N ASN A 238 7.27 -9.88 13.97
CA ASN A 238 6.57 -10.62 15.01
C ASN A 238 6.24 -12.05 14.56
N VAL A 239 5.80 -12.22 13.32
CA VAL A 239 5.48 -13.56 12.80
C VAL A 239 6.74 -14.40 12.59
N LEU A 240 7.85 -13.81 12.16
CA LEU A 240 9.13 -14.53 12.08
C LEU A 240 9.63 -14.98 13.46
N GLN A 241 9.41 -14.18 14.51
CA GLN A 241 9.77 -14.55 15.88
C GLN A 241 8.87 -15.65 16.45
N GLN A 242 7.61 -15.74 16.01
CA GLN A 242 6.66 -16.79 16.42
C GLN A 242 6.81 -18.10 15.62
N ARG A 243 7.67 -18.13 14.59
CA ARG A 243 8.00 -19.33 13.82
C ARG A 243 9.10 -20.19 14.47
N VAL A 244 9.80 -19.63 15.45
CA VAL A 244 10.85 -20.26 16.26
C VAL A 244 10.27 -20.61 17.62
#